data_AF-A0A1K0IKQ7-F1
#
_entry.id   AF-A0A1K0IKQ7-F1
#
_cell.length_a   1.000
_cell.length_b   1.000
_cell.length_c   1.000
_cell.angle_alpha   90.00
_cell.angle_beta   90.00
_cell.angle_gamma   90.00
#
_symmetry.space_group_name_H-M   'P 1'
#
loop_
_entity.id
_entity.type
_entity.pdbx_description
1 polymer ?
#
loop_
_entity_poly.entity_id
_entity_poly.type
_entity_poly.pdbx_seq_one_letter_code
_entity_poly.pdbx_strand_id
1 'polypeptide(L)' 'MQAFKAGTRPATVMHQIAKGYSDDQIAAITAWFAAVR' A
#
# COMPACT_ATOMS: atom_id res chain seq x y z
N MET A 1 2.30 -0.52 -2.51
CA MET A 1 1.70 -1.00 -1.24
C MET A 1 1.80 -2.52 -1.07
N GLN A 2 1.62 -3.32 -2.14
CA GLN A 2 1.60 -4.79 -2.03
C GLN A 2 2.86 -5.43 -1.44
N ALA A 3 4.06 -4.97 -1.80
CA ALA A 3 5.30 -5.51 -1.22
C ALA A 3 5.41 -5.30 0.30
N PHE A 4 4.80 -4.23 0.83
CA PHE A 4 4.71 -3.97 2.27
C PHE A 4 3.61 -4.81 2.93
N LYS A 5 2.44 -4.96 2.27
CA LYS A 5 1.37 -5.84 2.74
C LYS A 5 1.82 -7.30 2.85
N ALA A 6 2.60 -7.76 1.86
CA ALA A 6 3.20 -9.10 1.81
C ALA A 6 4.43 -9.27 2.71
N GLY A 7 4.93 -8.22 3.37
CA GLY A 7 6.13 -8.28 4.22
C GLY A 7 7.47 -8.46 3.48
N THR A 8 7.45 -8.62 2.15
CA THR A 8 8.64 -8.82 1.31
C THR A 8 9.57 -7.61 1.25
N ARG A 9 9.07 -6.40 1.52
CA ARG A 9 9.87 -5.18 1.60
C ARG A 9 10.05 -4.77 3.06
N PRO A 10 11.29 -4.59 3.57
CA PRO A 10 11.53 -4.10 4.91
C PRO A 10 10.85 -2.74 5.17
N ALA A 11 10.20 -2.60 6.32
CA ALA A 11 9.55 -1.37 6.72
C ALA A 11 9.45 -1.26 8.25
N THR A 12 9.55 -0.05 8.78
CA THR A 12 9.35 0.24 10.21
C THR A 12 7.86 0.33 10.55
N VAL A 13 7.04 0.97 9.70
CA VAL A 13 5.61 1.21 9.96
C VAL A 13 4.70 0.71 8.84
N MET A 14 5.17 0.71 7.59
CA MET A 14 4.32 0.47 6.41
C MET A 14 3.67 -0.92 6.36
N HIS A 15 4.20 -1.92 7.08
CA HIS A 15 3.55 -3.23 7.17
C HIS A 15 2.19 -3.15 7.84
N GLN A 16 2.07 -2.42 8.96
CA GLN A 16 0.82 -2.29 9.70
C GLN A 16 -0.20 -1.47 8.91
N ILE A 17 0.26 -0.36 8.31
CA ILE A 17 -0.56 0.49 7.44
C ILE A 17 -1.08 -0.31 6.25
N ALA A 18 -0.22 -1.04 5.53
CA ALA A 18 -0.61 -1.75 4.32
C ALA A 18 -1.55 -2.95 4.59
N LYS A 19 -1.42 -3.62 5.75
CA LYS A 19 -2.35 -4.69 6.16
C LYS A 19 -3.74 -4.17 6.52
N GLY A 20 -3.86 -2.91 6.93
CA GLY A 20 -5.16 -2.28 7.24
C GLY A 20 -6.02 -1.95 6.02
N TYR A 21 -5.50 -2.11 4.80
CA TYR A 21 -6.22 -1.81 3.56
C TYR A 21 -6.56 -3.07 2.75
N SER A 22 -7.78 -3.08 2.18
CA SER A 22 -8.14 -4.05 1.15
C SER A 22 -7.33 -3.82 -0.13
N ASP A 23 -7.31 -4.82 -1.02
CA ASP A 23 -6.61 -4.68 -2.30
C ASP A 23 -7.24 -3.60 -3.19
N ASP A 24 -8.57 -3.47 -3.17
CA ASP A 24 -9.29 -2.43 -3.89
C ASP A 24 -8.95 -1.02 -3.37
N GLN A 25 -8.84 -0.86 -2.05
CA GLN A 25 -8.43 0.42 -1.44
C GLN A 25 -6.98 0.76 -1.80
N ILE A 26 -6.09 -0.24 -1.81
CA ILE A 26 -4.71 -0.07 -2.26
C ILE A 26 -4.65 0.35 -3.73
N ALA A 27 -5.47 -0.25 -4.59
CA ALA A 27 -5.57 0.11 -5.99
C ALA A 27 -6.08 1.56 -6.16
N ALA A 28 -7.11 1.95 -5.42
CA ALA A 28 -7.66 3.31 -5.45
C ALA A 28 -6.63 4.37 -5.01
N ILE A 29 -5.91 4.12 -3.91
CA ILE A 29 -4.83 5.01 -3.44
C ILE A 29 -3.73 5.12 -4.50
N THR A 30 -3.31 3.99 -5.08
CA THR A 30 -2.29 3.96 -6.12
C THR A 30 -2.71 4.75 -7.36
N ALA A 31 -3.96 4.58 -7.80
CA ALA A 31 -4.53 5.31 -8.93
C ALA A 31 -4.58 6.81 -8.68
N TRP A 32 -4.99 7.24 -7.48
CA TRP A 32 -5.02 8.65 -7.12
C TRP A 32 -3.62 9.27 -7.14
N PHE A 33 -2.63 8.65 -6.49
CA PHE A 33 -1.25 9.17 -6.50
C PHE A 33 -0.61 9.15 -7.90
N ALA A 34 -1.00 8.21 -8.77
CA ALA A 34 -0.57 8.20 -10.17
C ALA A 34 -1.17 9.37 -10.97
N ALA A 35 -2.39 9.79 -10.63
CA ALA A 35 -3.09 10.91 -11.27
C ALA A 35 -2.67 12.29 -10.73
N VAL A 36 -2.22 12.38 -9.47
CA VAL A 36 -1.84 13.63 -8.80
C VAL A 36 -0.35 13.97 -9.05
N ARG A 37 0.09 13.81 -10.30
CA ARG A 37 1.45 14.16 -10.73
C ARG A 37 1.45 15.35 -11.67
#